data_AF-A0A4D4N9A4-F1
#
_entry.id   AF-A0A4D4N9A4-F1
#
_cell.length_a   1.000
_cell.length_b   1.000
_cell.length_c   1.000
_cell.angle_alpha   90.00
_cell.angle_beta   90.00
_cell.angle_gamma   90.00
#
_symmetry.space_group_name_H-M   'P 1'
#
loop_
_entity.id
_entity.type
_entity.pdbx_description
1 polymer ?
#
loop_
_entity_poly.entity_id
_entity_poly.type
_entity_poly.pdbx_seq_one_letter_code
_entity_poly.pdbx_strand_id
1 'polypeptide(L)'
;MEAPLTVFVWSRDRVVPVRITEFTVTEEAFDSQLHPIRAKVSLGLRILTVDDLGFGHRGGALFLAHQRRREQLAALHRSARPATAVLGTPPGGG
;
A
#
# COMPACT_ATOMS: atom_id res chain seq x y z
N MET A 1 17.80 7.25 21.19
CA MET A 1 17.06 8.25 20.40
C MET A 1 16.35 7.51 19.28
N GLU A 2 15.04 7.69 19.14
CA GLU A 2 14.23 7.05 18.08
C GLU A 2 14.28 7.91 16.82
N ALA A 3 14.47 7.30 15.66
CA ALA A 3 14.50 8.02 14.39
C ALA A 3 13.09 8.52 14.01
N PRO A 4 12.95 9.64 13.28
CA PRO A 4 11.65 10.09 12.81
C PRO A 4 10.92 9.01 11.99
N LEU A 5 9.64 8.79 12.28
CA LEU A 5 8.81 7.85 11.52
C LEU A 5 8.45 8.43 10.14
N THR A 6 8.92 7.79 9.08
CA THR A 6 8.51 8.14 7.71
C THR A 6 7.16 7.50 7.38
N VAL A 7 6.24 8.31 6.85
CA VAL A 7 4.89 7.87 6.48
C VAL A 7 4.64 8.19 5.02
N PHE A 8 4.14 7.19 4.28
CA PHE A 8 3.69 7.36 2.91
C PHE A 8 2.17 7.52 2.86
N VAL A 9 1.73 8.64 2.30
CA VAL A 9 0.31 8.99 2.14
C VAL A 9 -0.03 8.98 0.66
N TRP A 10 -0.75 7.96 0.21
CA TRP A 10 -1.21 7.87 -1.19
C TRP A 10 -2.60 8.48 -1.37
N SER A 11 -3.45 8.34 -0.36
CA SER A 11 -4.79 8.92 -0.29
C SER A 11 -5.24 8.94 1.17
N ARG A 12 -6.43 9.48 1.43
CA ARG A 12 -7.05 9.44 2.76
C ARG A 12 -7.18 8.02 3.33
N ASP A 13 -7.34 7.02 2.45
CA ASP A 13 -7.56 5.63 2.82
C ASP A 13 -6.29 4.77 2.81
N ARG A 14 -5.17 5.30 2.27
CA ARG A 14 -3.90 4.58 2.16
C ARG A 14 -2.75 5.41 2.74
N VAL A 15 -2.60 5.27 4.06
CA VAL A 15 -1.52 5.80 4.86
C VAL A 15 -0.75 4.64 5.46
N VAL A 16 0.55 4.55 5.21
CA VAL A 16 1.38 3.43 5.70
C VAL A 16 2.73 3.91 6.23
N PRO A 17 3.24 3.33 7.34
CA PRO A 17 4.61 3.57 7.78
C PRO A 17 5.57 2.91 6.78
N VAL A 18 6.62 3.62 6.39
CA VAL A 18 7.61 3.11 5.43
C VAL A 18 9.03 3.36 5.89
N ARG A 19 9.95 2.54 5.40
CA ARG A 19 11.39 2.80 5.42
C ARG A 19 11.85 3.00 3.97
N ILE A 20 12.66 4.03 3.74
CA ILE A 20 13.35 4.22 2.46
C ILE A 20 14.46 3.18 2.39
N THR A 21 14.42 2.34 1.36
CA THR A 21 15.44 1.32 1.09
C THR A 21 16.43 1.77 0.03
N GLU A 22 15.96 2.58 -0.92
CA GLU A 22 16.76 3.07 -2.04
C GLU A 22 16.37 4.52 -2.35
N PHE A 23 17.35 5.32 -2.76
CA PHE A 23 17.15 6.70 -3.17
C PHE A 23 18.11 7.02 -4.32
N THR A 24 17.54 7.33 -5.48
CA THR A 24 18.29 7.69 -6.69
C THR A 24 17.71 8.95 -7.28
N VAL A 25 18.59 9.83 -7.73
CA VAL A 25 18.24 11.06 -8.44
C VAL A 25 18.96 11.06 -9.79
N THR A 26 18.21 11.29 -10.86
CA THR A 26 18.76 11.46 -12.21
C THR A 26 18.40 12.85 -12.69
N GLU A 27 19.41 13.69 -12.89
CA GLU A 27 19.24 15.05 -13.40
C GLU A 27 19.17 15.02 -14.93
N GLU A 28 18.11 15.59 -15.50
CA GLU A 28 17.78 15.43 -16.92
C GLU A 28 17.99 16.70 -17.73
N ALA A 29 17.94 17.88 -17.10
CA ALA A 29 18.16 19.16 -17.75
C ALA A 29 18.72 20.19 -16.77
N PHE A 30 19.52 21.11 -17.31
CA PHE A 30 20.25 22.12 -16.56
C PHE A 30 20.05 23.52 -17.15
N ASP A 31 20.14 24.55 -16.32
CA ASP A 31 20.24 25.95 -16.77
C ASP A 31 21.66 26.29 -17.29
N SER A 32 21.88 27.53 -17.71
CA SER A 32 23.20 28.00 -18.19
C SER A 32 24.28 28.04 -17.09
N GLN A 33 23.89 28.01 -15.82
CA GLN A 33 24.78 27.92 -14.66
C GLN A 33 24.93 26.49 -14.14
N LEU A 34 24.41 25.49 -14.89
CA LEU A 34 24.44 24.06 -14.55
C LEU A 34 23.67 23.68 -13.30
N HIS A 35 22.66 24.46 -12.91
CA HIS A 35 21.71 24.02 -11.90
C HIS A 35 20.66 23.11 -12.53
N PRO A 36 20.31 21.97 -11.90
CA PRO A 36 19.28 21.08 -12.43
C PRO A 36 17.91 21.75 -12.37
N ILE A 37 17.28 21.90 -13.53
CA ILE A 37 15.90 22.43 -13.67
C ILE A 37 14.88 21.32 -13.81
N ARG A 38 15.34 20.08 -14.05
CA ARG A 38 14.52 18.88 -14.11
C ARG A 38 15.31 17.68 -13.61
N ALA A 39 14.69 16.91 -12.73
CA ALA A 39 15.24 15.66 -12.26
C ALA A 39 14.13 14.61 -12.07
N LYS A 40 14.50 13.36 -12.28
CA LYS A 40 13.69 12.20 -11.94
C LYS A 40 14.20 11.61 -10.63
N VAL A 41 13.31 11.52 -9.64
CA VAL A 41 13.61 10.88 -8.36
C VAL A 41 12.98 9.49 -8.35
N SER A 42 13.77 8.50 -7.95
CA SER A 42 13.33 7.11 -7.75
C SER A 42 13.56 6.71 -6.30
N LEU A 43 12.51 6.23 -5.64
CA LEU A 43 12.51 5.84 -4.22
C LEU A 43 12.08 4.39 -4.09
N GLY A 44 12.91 3.57 -3.44
CA GLY A 44 12.52 2.26 -2.94
C GLY A 44 11.92 2.41 -1.55
N LEU A 45 10.70 1.92 -1.34
CA LEU A 45 10.00 1.99 -0.07
C LEU A 45 9.61 0.59 0.40
N ARG A 46 9.93 0.26 1.66
CA ARG A 46 9.43 -0.93 2.35
C ARG A 46 8.41 -0.52 3.40
N ILE A 47 7.22 -1.14 3.35
CA ILE A 47 6.21 -0.96 4.39
C ILE A 47 6.69 -1.63 5.68
N LEU A 48 6.56 -0.91 6.79
CA LEU A 48 6.84 -1.43 8.12
C LEU A 48 5.57 -2.01 8.73
N THR A 49 5.70 -3.19 9.33
CA THR A 49 4.58 -3.93 9.93
C THR A 49 4.68 -3.89 11.46
N VAL A 50 3.73 -4.55 12.13
CA VAL A 50 3.80 -4.76 13.59
C VAL A 50 4.98 -5.64 14.00
N ASP A 51 5.47 -6.53 13.12
CA ASP A 51 6.65 -7.36 13.39
C ASP A 51 7.94 -6.52 13.35
N ASP A 52 7.97 -5.45 12.55
CA ASP A 52 9.13 -4.56 12.46
C ASP A 52 9.14 -3.48 13.57
N LEU A 53 7.97 -3.05 14.06
CA LEU A 53 7.82 -1.88 14.93
C LEU A 53 7.30 -2.20 16.34
N GLY A 54 6.68 -3.36 16.53
CA GLY A 54 5.94 -3.71 17.75
C GLY A 54 4.59 -2.99 17.88
N PHE A 55 3.72 -3.53 18.74
CA PHE A 55 2.36 -3.04 18.97
C PHE A 55 2.30 -1.69 19.72
N GLY A 56 3.31 -1.36 20.52
CA GLY A 56 3.38 -0.12 21.29
C GLY A 56 3.82 1.11 20.48
N HIS A 57 4.33 0.91 19.27
CA HIS A 57 4.82 1.99 18.42
C HIS A 57 3.72 2.57 17.53
N ARG A 58 3.69 3.90 17.36
CA ARG A 58 2.65 4.60 16.57
C ARG A 58 2.59 4.10 15.12
N GLY A 59 3.73 3.73 14.54
CA GLY A 59 3.77 3.15 13.20
C GLY A 59 3.10 1.77 13.12
N GLY A 60 3.20 0.94 14.16
CA GLY A 60 2.47 -0.34 14.23
C GLY A 60 0.95 -0.10 14.23
N ALA A 61 0.48 0.88 15.00
CA ALA A 61 -0.92 1.29 15.00
C ALA A 61 -1.39 1.80 13.63
N LEU A 62 -0.57 2.58 12.91
CA LEU A 62 -0.87 3.02 11.54
C LEU A 62 -1.00 1.83 10.58
N PHE A 63 -0.08 0.88 10.63
CA PHE A 63 -0.16 -0.33 9.79
C PHE A 63 -1.43 -1.14 10.07
N LEU A 64 -1.78 -1.36 11.34
CA LEU A 64 -3.02 -2.06 11.70
C LEU A 64 -4.27 -1.33 11.22
N ALA A 65 -4.31 0.00 11.32
CA ALA A 65 -5.41 0.80 10.80
C ALA A 65 -5.55 0.65 9.27
N HIS A 66 -4.42 0.69 8.55
CA HIS A 66 -4.38 0.43 7.12
C HIS A 66 -4.90 -0.98 6.78
N GLN A 67 -4.44 -2.01 7.50
CA GLN A 67 -4.82 -3.40 7.30
C GLN A 67 -6.33 -3.62 7.49
N ARG A 68 -6.91 -3.11 8.59
CA ARG A 68 -8.36 -3.18 8.84
C ARG A 68 -9.18 -2.54 7.73
N ARG A 69 -8.73 -1.39 7.22
CA ARG A 69 -9.42 -0.69 6.12
C ARG A 69 -9.37 -1.51 4.83
N ARG A 70 -8.23 -2.14 4.53
CA ARG A 70 -8.14 -3.08 3.39
C ARG A 70 -9.06 -4.28 3.55
N GLU A 71 -9.17 -4.85 4.74
CA GLU A 71 -10.06 -5.97 5.04
C GLU A 71 -11.54 -5.59 4.86
N GLN A 72 -11.94 -4.39 5.32
CA GLN A 72 -13.30 -3.86 5.11
C GLN A 72 -13.62 -3.74 3.62
N LEU A 73 -12.71 -3.16 2.83
CA LEU A 73 -12.88 -3.06 1.38
C LEU A 73 -12.99 -4.45 0.74
N ALA A 74 -12.12 -5.40 1.13
CA ALA A 74 -12.18 -6.77 0.63
C ALA A 74 -13.50 -7.47 0.99
N ALA A 75 -14.06 -7.23 2.18
CA ALA A 75 -15.34 -7.77 2.59
C ALA A 75 -16.51 -7.25 1.74
N LEU A 76 -16.48 -5.96 1.37
CA LEU A 76 -17.49 -5.34 0.48
C LEU A 76 -17.50 -5.96 -0.93
N HIS A 77 -16.35 -6.39 -1.44
CA HIS A 77 -16.25 -7.03 -2.75
C HIS A 77 -16.45 -8.56 -2.72
N ARG A 78 -16.28 -9.21 -1.56
CA ARG A 78 -16.50 -10.65 -1.39
C ARG A 78 -17.97 -11.05 -1.47
N SER A 79 -18.88 -10.16 -1.09
CA SER A 79 -20.33 -10.37 -1.21
C SER A 79 -20.84 -10.36 -2.66
N ALA A 80 -20.02 -9.93 -3.62
CA ALA A 80 -20.33 -9.94 -5.05
C ALA A 80 -19.86 -11.24 -5.75
N ARG A 81 -20.02 -12.41 -5.12
CA ARG A 81 -19.95 -13.68 -5.86
C ARG A 81 -21.21 -13.79 -6.73
N PRO A 82 -21.12 -13.81 -8.08
CA PRO A 82 -22.27 -14.23 -8.87
C PRO A 82 -22.60 -15.65 -8.42
N ALA A 83 -23.85 -15.87 -8.03
CA ALA A 83 -24.34 -17.20 -7.71
C ALA A 83 -24.02 -18.10 -8.90
N THR A 84 -23.11 -19.06 -8.71
CA THR A 84 -22.99 -20.18 -9.64
C THR A 84 -24.34 -20.88 -9.60
N ALA A 85 -25.15 -20.58 -10.59
CA ALA A 85 -26.40 -21.28 -10.86
C ALA A 85 -26.05 -22.77 -10.96
N VAL A 86 -26.63 -23.56 -10.05
CA VAL A 86 -26.70 -25.01 -10.20
C VAL A 86 -27.56 -25.26 -11.44
N LEU A 87 -26.90 -25.41 -12.60
CA LEU A 87 -27.54 -25.77 -13.84
C LEU A 87 -27.37 -27.28 -14.06
N GLY A 88 -28.47 -28.01 -13.91
CA GLY A 88 -28.70 -29.26 -14.64
C GLY A 88 -28.54 -30.56 -13.85
N THR A 89 -29.61 -30.99 -13.19
CA THR A 89 -29.95 -32.42 -13.13
C THR A 89 -31.30 -32.61 -13.81
N PRO A 90 -31.38 -33.25 -15.00
CA PRO A 90 -32.67 -33.58 -15.60
C PRO A 90 -33.32 -34.73 -14.83
N PRO A 91 -34.63 -34.67 -14.52
CA PRO A 91 -35.34 -35.85 -14.03
C PRO A 91 -35.62 -36.79 -15.22
N GLY A 92 -35.03 -37.97 -15.19
CA GLY A 92 -35.38 -39.09 -16.06
C GLY A 92 -35.93 -40.25 -15.23
N GLY A 93 -37.03 -40.85 -15.69
CA GLY A 93 -37.42 -42.23 -15.39
C GLY A 93 -38.70 -42.39 -14.57
N GLY A 94 -39.77 -42.84 -15.23
CA GLY A 94 -41.05 -43.27 -14.64
C GLY A 94 -42.17 -43.30 -15.66
#